data_AF-A0A0Q9KE46-F1
#
_entry.id   AF-A0A0Q9KE46-F1
#
_cell.length_a   1.000
_cell.length_b   1.000
_cell.length_c   1.000
_cell.angle_alpha   90.00
_cell.angle_beta   90.00
_cell.angle_gamma   90.00
#
_symmetry.space_group_name_H-M   'P 1'
#
loop_
_entity.id
_entity.type
_entity.pdbx_description
1 polymer ?
#
loop_
_entity_poly.entity_id
_entity_poly.type
_entity_poly.pdbx_seq_one_letter_code
_entity_poly.pdbx_strand_id
1 'polypeptide(L)'
;MEEELQLDASDETLALFLSGKGTPARKADGRLFPRSINRILEQIGKWHDAELKDPERHLSPLRPHDLRHTFANELAKHPDVTEQDLERLLRHRNKRYLTIYTRPLKATSAGFVERL
;
A
#
# COMPACT_ATOMS: atom_id res chain seq x y z
N MET A 1 -8.04 -2.34 -10.32
CA MET A 1 -7.24 -3.54 -10.00
C MET A 1 -5.79 -3.17 -10.23
N GLU A 2 -4.91 -3.40 -9.27
CA GLU A 2 -3.47 -3.19 -9.44
C GLU A 2 -2.89 -4.47 -10.05
N GLU A 3 -2.25 -4.35 -11.20
CA GLU A 3 -1.68 -5.46 -11.96
C GLU A 3 -0.19 -5.21 -12.16
N GLU A 4 0.60 -6.29 -12.17
CA GLU A 4 2.02 -6.26 -12.53
C GLU A 4 2.14 -5.77 -13.98
N LEU A 5 3.00 -4.77 -14.23
CA LEU A 5 3.19 -4.29 -15.60
C LEU A 5 3.94 -5.36 -16.40
N GLN A 6 3.54 -5.57 -17.66
CA GLN A 6 4.13 -6.59 -18.53
C GLN A 6 5.65 -6.47 -18.72
N LEU A 7 6.25 -5.31 -18.44
CA LEU A 7 7.69 -5.06 -18.57
C LEU A 7 8.44 -5.04 -17.23
N ASP A 8 7.74 -5.11 -16.10
CA ASP A 8 8.37 -5.05 -14.77
C ASP A 8 9.00 -6.39 -14.34
N ALA A 9 8.66 -7.48 -15.04
CA ALA A 9 9.22 -8.79 -14.80
C ALA A 9 9.44 -9.53 -16.12
N SER A 10 10.67 -9.97 -16.36
CA SER A 10 11.00 -11.01 -17.33
C SER A 10 11.28 -12.34 -16.63
N ASP A 11 11.31 -13.43 -17.39
CA ASP A 11 11.69 -14.75 -16.86
C ASP A 11 13.12 -14.79 -16.29
N GLU A 12 13.98 -13.85 -16.68
CA GLU A 12 15.36 -13.69 -16.19
C GLU A 12 15.45 -12.78 -14.95
N THR A 13 14.37 -12.12 -14.57
CA THR A 13 14.38 -11.15 -13.46
C THR A 13 14.32 -11.88 -12.12
N LEU A 14 15.31 -11.64 -11.25
CA LEU A 14 15.29 -12.14 -9.88
C LEU A 14 14.15 -11.50 -9.10
N ALA A 15 13.28 -12.33 -8.51
CA ALA A 15 12.20 -11.85 -7.66
C ALA A 15 12.77 -11.14 -6.41
N LEU A 16 12.41 -9.88 -6.20
CA LEU A 16 12.86 -9.10 -5.04
C LEU A 16 12.27 -9.62 -3.72
N PHE A 17 10.98 -9.97 -3.75
CA PHE A 17 10.29 -10.55 -2.60
C PHE A 17 10.28 -12.07 -2.73
N LEU A 18 11.04 -12.73 -1.87
CA LEU A 18 11.19 -14.18 -1.83
C LEU A 18 10.42 -14.78 -0.65
N SER A 19 10.07 -16.06 -0.79
CA SER A 19 9.53 -16.85 0.31
C SER A 19 10.60 -17.04 1.38
N GLY A 20 10.22 -16.95 2.65
CA GLY A 20 11.15 -17.11 3.78
C GLY A 20 11.74 -18.52 3.85
N LYS A 21 12.97 -18.61 4.35
CA LYS A 21 13.66 -19.90 4.57
C LYS A 21 12.79 -20.81 5.46
N GLY A 22 12.61 -22.06 5.04
CA GLY A 22 11.78 -23.04 5.75
C GLY A 22 10.27 -22.97 5.42
N THR A 23 9.84 -22.00 4.58
CA THR A 23 8.48 -21.98 4.02
C THR A 23 8.52 -22.59 2.61
N PRO A 24 7.62 -23.54 2.27
CA PRO A 24 7.53 -24.05 0.91
C PRO A 24 7.22 -22.93 -0.09
N ALA A 25 8.09 -22.75 -1.08
CA ALA A 25 7.84 -21.80 -2.15
C ALA A 25 6.64 -22.27 -2.99
N ARG A 26 5.74 -21.34 -3.34
CA ARG A 26 4.57 -21.64 -4.18
C ARG A 26 4.84 -21.47 -5.68
N LYS A 27 5.97 -20.84 -6.03
CA LYS A 27 6.45 -20.65 -7.40
C LYS A 27 7.88 -21.17 -7.50
N ALA A 28 8.25 -21.66 -8.69
CA ALA A 28 9.57 -22.23 -8.96
C ALA A 28 10.71 -21.22 -8.75
N ASP A 29 10.45 -19.94 -9.01
CA ASP A 29 11.37 -18.82 -8.80
C ASP A 29 11.52 -18.40 -7.32
N GLY A 30 10.84 -19.08 -6.38
CA GLY A 30 10.87 -18.74 -4.96
C GLY A 30 10.04 -17.51 -4.58
N ARG A 31 9.40 -16.83 -5.56
CA ARG A 31 8.69 -15.57 -5.36
C ARG A 31 7.62 -15.68 -4.28
N LEU A 32 7.57 -14.66 -3.42
CA LEU A 32 6.55 -14.53 -2.39
C LEU A 32 5.17 -14.40 -3.05
N PHE A 33 4.21 -15.20 -2.59
CA PHE A 33 2.85 -15.14 -3.11
C PHE A 33 2.18 -13.81 -2.68
N PRO A 34 1.46 -13.09 -3.57
CA PRO A 34 0.84 -11.80 -3.20
C PRO A 34 -0.09 -11.87 -1.98
N ARG A 35 -0.82 -12.97 -1.80
CA ARG A 35 -1.66 -13.13 -0.59
C ARG A 35 -0.85 -13.20 0.71
N SER A 36 0.43 -13.54 0.65
CA SER A 36 1.32 -13.49 1.82
C SER A 36 1.55 -12.05 2.27
N ILE A 37 1.62 -11.07 1.36
CA ILE A 37 1.73 -9.65 1.71
C ILE A 37 0.49 -9.20 2.48
N ASN A 38 -0.71 -9.57 2.01
CA ASN A 38 -1.96 -9.27 2.72
C ASN A 38 -1.97 -9.84 4.14
N ARG A 39 -1.48 -11.08 4.32
CA ARG A 39 -1.39 -11.72 5.64
C ARG A 39 -0.38 -11.04 6.56
N ILE A 40 0.78 -10.62 6.02
CA ILE A 40 1.79 -9.88 6.77
C ILE A 40 1.19 -8.56 7.28
N LEU A 41 0.52 -7.80 6.42
CA LEU A 41 -0.09 -6.53 6.81
C LEU A 41 -1.24 -6.71 7.80
N GLU A 42 -2.10 -7.70 7.60
CA GLU A 42 -3.16 -8.03 8.56
C GLU A 42 -2.57 -8.35 9.94
N GLN A 43 -1.46 -9.10 9.99
CA GLN A 43 -0.78 -9.43 11.24
C GLN A 43 -0.15 -8.21 11.91
N ILE A 44 0.44 -7.30 11.12
CA ILE A 44 0.98 -6.03 11.63
C ILE A 44 -0.13 -5.19 12.27
N GLY A 45 -1.28 -5.05 11.60
CA GLY A 45 -2.42 -4.32 12.14
C GLY A 45 -2.92 -4.91 13.47
N LYS A 46 -3.02 -6.24 13.55
CA LYS A 46 -3.39 -6.94 14.80
C LYS A 46 -2.38 -6.71 15.93
N TRP A 47 -1.09 -6.74 15.64
CA TRP A 47 -0.06 -6.49 16.67
C TRP A 47 -0.10 -5.05 17.17
N HIS A 48 -0.21 -4.09 16.26
CA HIS A 48 -0.37 -2.69 16.61
C HIS A 48 -1.55 -2.46 17.56
N ASP A 49 -2.73 -2.98 17.20
CA ASP A 49 -3.95 -2.77 17.98
C ASP A 49 -3.93 -3.50 19.33
N ALA A 50 -3.12 -4.57 19.46
CA ALA A 50 -2.94 -5.26 20.73
C ALA A 50 -2.01 -4.49 21.69
N GLU A 51 -1.08 -3.69 21.17
CA GLU A 51 -0.13 -2.91 21.97
C GLU A 51 -0.69 -1.52 22.36
N LEU A 52 -1.57 -0.96 21.55
CA LEU A 52 -2.19 0.35 21.84
C LEU A 52 -3.41 0.24 22.76
N LYS A 53 -3.47 1.17 23.72
CA LYS A 53 -4.61 1.31 24.65
C LYS A 53 -5.64 2.34 24.19
N ASP A 54 -5.27 3.17 23.22
CA ASP A 54 -6.13 4.21 22.67
C ASP A 54 -7.02 3.61 21.56
N PRO A 55 -8.35 3.49 21.78
CA PRO A 55 -9.25 2.89 20.80
C PRO A 55 -9.41 3.72 19.52
N GLU A 56 -9.03 5.01 19.53
CA GLU A 56 -9.07 5.84 18.33
C GLU A 56 -7.88 5.59 17.39
N ARG A 57 -6.83 4.91 17.87
CA ARG A 57 -5.65 4.51 17.09
C ARG A 57 -5.75 3.05 16.67
N HIS A 58 -6.73 2.76 15.83
CA HIS A 58 -7.02 1.42 15.33
C HIS A 58 -6.55 1.24 13.87
N LEU A 59 -5.79 0.17 13.61
CA LEU A 59 -5.19 -0.12 12.30
C LEU A 59 -5.78 -1.33 11.58
N SER A 60 -6.31 -2.32 12.31
CA SER A 60 -6.78 -3.57 11.70
C SER A 60 -8.15 -3.40 10.99
N PRO A 61 -8.37 -4.04 9.83
CA PRO A 61 -7.39 -4.75 9.02
C PRO A 61 -6.56 -3.78 8.19
N LEU A 62 -5.23 -3.88 8.30
CA LEU A 62 -4.31 -3.14 7.44
C LEU A 62 -4.14 -3.87 6.10
N ARG A 63 -4.41 -3.19 4.98
CA ARG A 63 -4.27 -3.74 3.62
C ARG A 63 -3.28 -2.92 2.80
N PRO A 64 -2.69 -3.48 1.72
CA PRO A 64 -1.72 -2.73 0.90
C PRO A 64 -2.27 -1.42 0.35
N HIS A 65 -3.58 -1.39 0.05
CA HIS A 65 -4.23 -0.20 -0.50
C HIS A 65 -4.35 0.93 0.52
N ASP A 66 -4.51 0.61 1.82
CA ASP A 66 -4.57 1.61 2.88
C ASP A 66 -3.21 2.33 3.02
N LEU A 67 -2.10 1.59 2.85
CA LEU A 67 -0.74 2.15 2.80
C LEU A 67 -0.54 3.03 1.56
N ARG A 68 -1.03 2.61 0.39
CA ARG A 68 -0.97 3.42 -0.84
C ARG A 68 -1.74 4.73 -0.70
N HIS A 69 -2.94 4.67 -0.10
CA HIS A 69 -3.73 5.87 0.22
C HIS A 69 -3.00 6.79 1.19
N THR A 70 -2.40 6.23 2.25
CA THR A 70 -1.63 6.99 3.23
C THR A 70 -0.44 7.68 2.57
N PHE A 71 0.33 6.95 1.75
CA PHE A 71 1.43 7.53 0.97
C PHE A 71 0.96 8.67 0.05
N ALA A 72 -0.13 8.46 -0.71
CA ALA A 72 -0.68 9.48 -1.59
C ALA A 72 -1.12 10.74 -0.83
N ASN A 73 -1.76 10.57 0.34
CA ASN A 73 -2.20 11.67 1.19
C ASN A 73 -1.01 12.45 1.76
N GLU A 74 0.00 11.77 2.30
CA GLU A 74 1.20 12.45 2.82
C GLU A 74 1.96 13.19 1.73
N LEU A 75 2.08 12.57 0.55
CA LEU A 75 2.71 13.19 -0.60
C LEU A 75 1.96 14.45 -1.05
N ALA A 76 0.62 14.43 -1.06
CA ALA A 76 -0.20 15.59 -1.43
C ALA A 76 -0.13 16.76 -0.41
N LYS A 77 0.31 16.53 0.83
CA LYS A 77 0.53 17.60 1.82
C LYS A 77 1.81 18.39 1.56
N HIS A 78 2.76 17.86 0.78
CA HIS A 78 3.99 18.57 0.48
C HIS A 78 3.72 19.73 -0.48
N PRO A 79 4.15 20.97 -0.14
CA PRO A 79 3.83 22.16 -0.93
C PRO A 79 4.41 22.13 -2.35
N ASP A 80 5.49 21.38 -2.55
CA ASP A 80 6.19 21.26 -3.84
C ASP A 80 5.65 20.11 -4.71
N VAL A 81 4.67 19.35 -4.22
CA VAL A 81 4.09 18.23 -4.97
C VAL A 81 2.93 18.70 -5.83
N THR A 82 3.07 18.51 -7.13
CA THR A 82 2.01 18.82 -8.10
C THR A 82 1.09 17.63 -8.35
N GLU A 83 -0.07 17.89 -8.97
CA GLU A 83 -0.96 16.83 -9.44
C GLU A 83 -0.27 15.90 -10.47
N GLN A 84 0.67 16.43 -11.26
CA GLN A 84 1.46 15.64 -12.21
C GLN A 84 2.44 14.69 -11.50
N ASP A 85 3.02 15.12 -10.37
CA ASP A 85 3.88 14.25 -9.56
C ASP A 85 3.09 13.11 -8.94
N LEU A 86 1.88 13.39 -8.44
CA LEU A 86 0.96 12.37 -7.94
C LEU A 86 0.53 11.41 -9.05
N GLU A 87 0.20 11.91 -10.25
CA GLU A 87 -0.10 11.09 -11.43
C GLU A 87 1.06 10.13 -11.75
N ARG A 88 2.29 10.65 -11.78
CA ARG A 88 3.50 9.89 -12.12
C ARG A 88 3.84 8.83 -11.07
N LEU A 89 3.79 9.18 -9.79
CA LEU A 89 4.21 8.31 -8.69
C LEU A 89 3.15 7.27 -8.35
N LEU A 90 1.86 7.66 -8.36
CA LEU A 90 0.76 6.75 -8.10
C LEU A 90 0.30 6.01 -9.35
N ARG A 91 0.76 6.38 -10.55
CA ARG A 91 0.40 5.73 -11.83
C ARG A 91 -1.10 5.45 -11.96
N HIS A 92 -1.95 6.37 -11.51
CA HIS A 92 -3.39 6.20 -11.58
C HIS A 92 -3.86 6.31 -13.03
N ARG A 93 -4.48 5.26 -13.57
CA ARG A 93 -5.11 5.31 -14.91
C ARG A 93 -6.40 6.15 -14.94
N ASN A 94 -6.90 6.62 -13.79
CA ASN A 94 -8.18 7.33 -13.69
C ASN A 94 -8.02 8.65 -12.91
N LYS A 95 -8.13 9.77 -13.65
CA LYS A 95 -8.02 11.13 -13.13
C LYS A 95 -8.98 11.46 -11.99
N ARG A 96 -10.16 10.82 -11.92
CA ARG A 96 -11.13 11.04 -10.83
C ARG A 96 -10.61 10.62 -9.46
N TYR A 97 -9.68 9.67 -9.38
CA TYR A 97 -9.12 9.20 -8.11
C TYR A 97 -8.02 10.13 -7.59
N LEU A 98 -7.35 10.88 -8.46
CA LEU A 98 -6.33 11.85 -8.06
C LEU A 98 -6.94 13.07 -7.37
N THR A 99 -8.15 13.46 -7.80
CA THR A 99 -8.92 14.53 -7.18
C THR A 99 -9.24 14.25 -5.70
N ILE A 100 -9.29 12.98 -5.30
CA ILE A 100 -9.50 12.57 -3.90
C ILE A 100 -8.29 12.98 -3.03
N TYR A 101 -7.08 12.91 -3.58
CA TYR A 101 -5.84 13.27 -2.87
C TYR A 101 -5.49 14.75 -2.97
N THR A 102 -5.75 15.39 -4.12
CA THR A 102 -5.41 16.81 -4.35
C THR A 102 -6.45 17.77 -3.77
N ARG A 103 -7.69 17.32 -3.57
CA ARG A 103 -8.75 18.07 -2.89
C ARG A 103 -9.35 17.17 -1.81
N PRO A 104 -8.68 16.99 -0.67
CA PRO A 104 -9.26 16.23 0.42
C PRO A 104 -10.52 16.96 0.89
N LEU A 105 -11.69 16.48 0.46
CA LEU A 105 -12.94 16.76 1.14
C LEU A 105 -12.69 16.39 2.60
N LYS A 106 -12.97 17.29 3.54
CA LYS A 106 -12.84 17.05 4.99
C LYS A 106 -13.50 15.73 5.47
N ALA A 107 -14.33 15.11 4.64
CA ALA A 107 -15.07 13.87 4.88
C ALA A 107 -14.48 12.58 4.26
N THR A 108 -13.46 12.62 3.38
CA THR A 108 -12.95 11.41 2.68
C THR A 108 -11.52 11.04 3.08
N SER A 109 -11.18 11.21 4.36
CA SER A 109 -10.01 10.61 5.01
C SER A 109 -10.29 9.19 5.53
N ALA A 110 -11.19 8.46 4.87
CA ALA A 110 -11.56 7.09 5.21
C ALA A 110 -10.47 6.12 4.73
N GLY A 111 -9.47 5.90 5.59
CA GLY A 111 -8.28 5.08 5.30
C GLY A 111 -6.99 5.68 5.85
N PHE A 112 -7.11 6.70 6.71
CA PHE A 112 -5.96 7.29 7.36
C PHE A 112 -5.46 6.38 8.48
N VAL A 113 -4.23 5.88 8.34
CA VAL A 113 -3.60 4.99 9.30
C VAL A 113 -3.32 5.69 10.63
N GLU A 114 -3.18 7.02 10.69
CA GLU A 114 -3.08 7.76 11.95
C GLU A 114 -3.12 9.27 11.71
N ARG A 115 -3.97 10.01 12.44
CA ARG A 115 -3.80 11.47 12.64
C ARG A 115 -2.62 11.68 13.57
N LEU A 116 -1.42 11.69 13.00
CA LEU A 116 -0.25 12.34 13.60
C LEU A 116 -0.40 13.87 13.56
#